data_AF-A0A699Z173-F1
#
_entry.id   AF-A0A699Z173-F1
#
_cell.length_a   1.000
_cell.length_b   1.000
_cell.length_c   1.000
_cell.angle_alpha   90.00
_cell.angle_beta   90.00
_cell.angle_gamma   90.00
#
_symmetry.space_group_name_H-M   'P 1'
#
loop_
_entity.id
_entity.type
_entity.pdbx_description
1 polymer ?
#
loop_
_entity_poly.entity_id
_entity_poly.type
_entity_poly.pdbx_seq_one_letter_code
_entity_poly.pdbx_strand_id
1 'polypeptide(L)'
;SEGSGAVWPLLRQLVRRVLRDDELPDLVQPNSHSLGGLLSKGLGRLGLPGAFFGAVAGAVGTAPRPMRLHDCSHVLVFVVGGISAPEIREVQLECEELAGRGGPRVYVGGTALVGPLDIVQQLMAAV
;
A
#
# COMPACT_ATOMS: atom_id res chain seq x y z
N SER A 1 -10.09 -15.84 32.39
CA SER A 1 -10.30 -14.80 31.37
C SER A 1 -9.29 -15.04 30.27
N GLU A 2 -9.71 -15.75 29.22
CA GLU A 2 -8.87 -16.13 28.10
C GLU A 2 -8.39 -14.87 27.37
N GLY A 3 -7.08 -14.64 27.42
CA GLY A 3 -6.42 -13.63 26.59
C GLY A 3 -6.49 -14.10 25.14
N SER A 4 -7.53 -13.66 24.42
CA SER A 4 -7.56 -13.69 22.97
C SER A 4 -6.23 -13.13 22.48
N GLY A 5 -5.38 -13.99 21.91
CA GLY A 5 -4.09 -13.58 21.36
C GLY A 5 -4.37 -12.47 20.37
N ALA A 6 -3.95 -11.24 20.69
CA ALA A 6 -4.33 -10.07 19.92
C ALA A 6 -3.90 -10.29 18.46
N VAL A 7 -4.87 -10.54 17.57
CA VAL A 7 -4.61 -10.69 16.14
C VAL A 7 -4.54 -9.29 15.57
N TRP A 8 -3.35 -8.89 15.13
CA TRP A 8 -3.12 -7.57 14.57
C TRP A 8 -3.65 -7.53 13.14
N PRO A 9 -4.37 -6.48 12.73
CA PRO A 9 -4.77 -6.32 11.34
C PRO A 9 -3.55 -6.38 10.41
N LEU A 10 -3.66 -7.06 9.28
CA LEU A 10 -2.56 -7.22 8.31
C LEU A 10 -1.96 -5.88 7.90
N LEU A 11 -2.81 -4.86 7.74
CA LEU A 11 -2.39 -3.52 7.37
C LEU A 11 -1.47 -2.89 8.42
N ARG A 12 -1.77 -3.07 9.72
CA ARG A 12 -0.92 -2.61 10.81
C ARG A 12 0.41 -3.34 10.84
N GLN A 13 0.41 -4.66 10.61
CA GLN A 13 1.63 -5.46 10.53
C GLN A 13 2.54 -5.02 9.37
N LEU A 14 1.96 -4.74 8.20
CA LEU A 14 2.67 -4.24 7.03
C LEU A 14 3.32 -2.89 7.31
N VAL A 15 2.55 -1.93 7.82
CA VAL A 15 3.06 -0.59 8.13
C VAL A 15 4.16 -0.65 9.19
N ARG A 16 4.01 -1.48 10.22
CA ARG A 16 5.07 -1.70 11.21
C ARG A 16 6.37 -2.18 10.56
N ARG A 17 6.31 -3.15 9.65
CA ARG A 17 7.49 -3.64 8.93
C ARG A 17 8.13 -2.56 8.06
N VAL A 18 7.32 -1.79 7.34
CA VAL A 18 7.79 -0.64 6.54
C VAL A 18 8.53 0.38 7.41
N LEU A 19 7.94 0.73 8.55
CA LEU A 19 8.53 1.73 9.46
C LEU A 19 9.77 1.23 10.20
N ARG A 20 9.98 -0.09 10.27
CA ARG A 20 11.14 -0.73 10.89
C ARG A 20 12.26 -1.09 9.91
N ASP A 21 12.06 -0.87 8.62
CA ASP A 21 12.95 -1.36 7.56
C ASP A 21 13.13 -2.90 7.64
N ASP A 22 12.09 -3.61 8.09
CA ASP A 22 12.07 -5.08 8.11
C ASP A 22 11.91 -5.62 6.69
N GLU A 23 12.51 -6.78 6.40
CA GLU A 23 12.37 -7.42 5.10
C GLU A 23 10.89 -7.74 4.80
N LEU A 24 10.43 -7.22 3.67
CA LEU A 24 9.12 -7.54 3.11
C LEU A 24 9.32 -8.55 1.98
N PRO A 25 9.00 -9.84 2.20
CA PRO A 25 9.03 -10.81 1.11
C PRO A 25 8.12 -10.31 -0.02
N ASP A 26 8.56 -10.50 -1.26
CA ASP A 26 7.90 -10.08 -2.51
C ASP A 26 7.96 -8.59 -2.91
N LEU A 27 8.33 -7.67 -2.02
CA LEU A 27 8.53 -6.26 -2.37
C LEU A 27 9.91 -5.98 -3.00
N VAL A 28 10.91 -6.80 -2.65
CA VAL A 28 12.25 -6.76 -3.25
C VAL A 28 12.28 -7.71 -4.45
N GLN A 29 11.48 -7.41 -5.48
CA GLN A 29 11.68 -8.05 -6.78
C GLN A 29 12.85 -7.35 -7.51
N PRO A 30 13.90 -8.08 -7.92
CA PRO A 30 15.03 -7.48 -8.64
C PRO A 30 14.68 -6.95 -10.04
N ASN A 31 13.45 -7.15 -10.53
CA ASN A 31 13.01 -6.72 -11.86
C ASN A 31 11.63 -6.08 -11.79
N SER A 32 11.58 -4.78 -12.03
CA SER A 32 10.39 -3.95 -12.13
C SER A 32 9.54 -4.28 -13.38
N HIS A 33 8.75 -5.34 -13.31
CA HIS A 33 7.72 -5.63 -14.31
C HIS A 33 6.44 -6.18 -13.68
N SER A 34 5.58 -5.34 -13.07
CA SER A 34 4.16 -5.72 -12.94
C SER A 34 3.17 -4.62 -12.52
N LEU A 35 3.30 -3.38 -13.03
CA LEU A 35 2.18 -2.43 -13.02
C LEU A 35 1.57 -2.17 -14.40
N GLY A 36 2.20 -2.62 -15.49
CA GLY A 36 1.64 -2.55 -16.84
C GLY A 36 0.44 -3.49 -17.05
N GLY A 37 0.40 -4.63 -16.36
CA GLY A 37 -0.65 -5.64 -16.53
C GLY A 37 -2.00 -5.26 -15.91
N LEU A 38 -2.00 -4.59 -14.76
CA LEU A 38 -3.23 -4.22 -14.04
C LEU A 38 -3.87 -2.94 -14.59
N LEU A 39 -3.08 -1.96 -15.04
CA LEU A 39 -3.60 -0.74 -15.65
C LEU A 39 -4.12 -0.96 -17.08
N SER A 40 -3.56 -1.94 -17.81
CA SER A 40 -3.99 -2.25 -19.18
C SER A 40 -5.39 -2.87 -19.30
N LYS A 41 -5.93 -3.42 -18.19
CA LYS A 41 -7.20 -4.15 -18.21
C LYS A 41 -8.37 -3.42 -17.57
N GLY A 42 -8.14 -2.34 -16.81
CA GLY A 42 -9.17 -1.74 -15.95
C GLY A 42 -9.56 -0.28 -16.22
N LEU A 43 -8.73 0.53 -16.90
CA LEU A 43 -9.03 1.95 -17.10
C LEU A 43 -9.23 2.26 -18.58
N GLY A 44 -10.48 2.15 -19.03
CA GLY A 44 -10.89 2.61 -20.35
C GLY A 44 -10.59 4.11 -20.51
N ARG A 45 -9.71 4.42 -21.46
CA ARG A 45 -9.85 5.54 -22.42
C ARG A 45 -10.34 6.90 -21.87
N LEU A 46 -9.69 7.41 -20.83
CA LEU A 46 -9.60 8.85 -20.57
C LEU A 46 -8.11 9.20 -20.80
N GLY A 47 -7.68 9.57 -22.01
CA GLY A 47 -8.20 10.70 -22.76
C GLY A 47 -7.49 12.01 -22.39
N LEU A 48 -6.24 11.99 -21.91
CA LEU A 48 -5.39 13.18 -21.75
C LEU A 48 -3.92 12.86 -22.12
N PRO A 49 -3.23 13.72 -22.89
CA PRO A 49 -1.95 13.41 -23.51
C PRO A 49 -0.79 13.44 -22.51
N GLY A 50 -0.22 12.27 -22.23
CA GLY A 50 1.22 12.02 -22.33
C GLY A 50 2.24 12.79 -21.47
N ALA A 51 1.87 13.72 -20.59
CA ALA A 51 2.86 14.62 -19.97
C ALA A 51 3.06 14.50 -18.45
N PHE A 52 2.25 13.74 -17.71
CA PHE A 52 2.38 13.68 -16.23
C PHE A 52 2.79 12.32 -15.66
N PHE A 53 2.75 11.24 -16.47
CA PHE A 53 3.14 9.89 -16.03
C PHE A 53 4.41 9.36 -16.71
N GLY A 54 5.04 10.15 -17.59
CA GLY A 54 6.17 9.73 -18.44
C GLY A 54 7.55 10.24 -18.03
N ALA A 55 7.68 10.98 -16.92
CA ALA A 55 8.96 11.61 -16.53
C ALA A 55 9.95 10.68 -15.80
N VAL A 56 9.74 9.35 -15.83
CA VAL A 56 10.72 8.37 -15.31
C VAL A 56 11.23 7.39 -16.37
N ALA A 57 10.76 7.48 -17.62
CA ALA A 57 11.24 6.65 -18.72
C ALA A 57 12.29 7.42 -19.55
N GLY A 58 13.44 7.72 -18.97
CA GLY A 58 14.44 8.54 -19.68
C GLY A 58 15.78 8.71 -18.97
N ALA A 59 16.42 7.61 -18.54
CA ALA A 59 17.85 7.62 -18.29
C ALA A 59 18.46 6.30 -18.76
N VAL A 60 19.21 6.38 -19.85
CA VAL A 60 20.05 5.32 -20.40
C VAL A 60 21.22 5.09 -19.45
N GLY A 61 21.46 3.83 -19.08
CA GLY A 61 22.76 3.38 -18.56
C GLY A 61 22.93 3.46 -17.04
N THR A 62 22.30 2.53 -16.32
CA THR A 62 22.81 1.83 -15.12
C THR A 62 21.68 0.95 -14.64
N ALA A 63 21.95 -0.33 -14.35
CA ALA A 63 20.94 -1.18 -13.72
C ALA A 63 20.47 -0.48 -12.43
N PRO A 64 19.16 -0.22 -12.25
CA PRO A 64 18.69 0.48 -11.07
C PRO A 64 19.06 -0.36 -9.85
N ARG A 65 19.87 0.21 -8.96
CA ARG A 65 20.18 -0.38 -7.66
C ARG A 65 18.85 -0.71 -6.97
N PRO A 66 18.69 -1.89 -6.33
CA PRO A 66 17.48 -2.20 -5.60
C PRO A 66 17.28 -1.11 -4.54
N MET A 67 16.22 -0.33 -4.71
CA MET A 67 15.84 0.75 -3.82
C MET A 67 15.43 0.13 -2.49
N ARG A 68 16.15 0.48 -1.42
CA ARG A 68 15.85 -0.02 -0.07
C ARG A 68 14.76 0.86 0.54
N LEU A 69 13.98 0.33 1.48
CA LEU A 69 12.89 1.09 2.08
C LEU A 69 13.39 2.35 2.82
N HIS A 70 14.60 2.33 3.38
CA HIS A 70 15.21 3.54 3.95
C HIS A 70 15.58 4.63 2.94
N ASP A 71 15.66 4.31 1.64
CA ASP A 71 15.85 5.32 0.59
C ASP A 71 14.52 6.04 0.25
N CYS A 72 13.38 5.48 0.70
CA CYS A 72 12.06 6.07 0.50
C CYS A 72 11.79 7.12 1.57
N SER A 73 11.48 8.35 1.16
CA SER A 73 10.95 9.37 2.08
C SER A 73 9.44 9.23 2.31
N HIS A 74 8.73 8.59 1.38
CA HIS A 74 7.29 8.44 1.37
C HIS A 74 6.92 7.02 0.90
N VAL A 75 5.93 6.41 1.55
CA VAL A 75 5.37 5.11 1.18
C VAL A 75 3.85 5.24 1.07
N LEU A 76 3.29 4.79 -0.06
CA LEU A 76 1.86 4.75 -0.29
C LEU A 76 1.37 3.30 -0.22
N VAL A 77 0.44 3.01 0.69
CA VAL A 77 -0.24 1.73 0.79
C VAL A 77 -1.66 1.88 0.27
N PHE A 78 -2.00 1.14 -0.78
CA PHE A 78 -3.32 1.18 -1.41
C PHE A 78 -4.04 -0.17 -1.29
N VAL A 79 -5.16 -0.20 -0.59
CA VAL A 79 -5.96 -1.40 -0.35
C VAL A 79 -7.02 -1.58 -1.44
N VAL A 80 -6.92 -2.70 -2.17
CA VAL A 80 -7.92 -3.10 -3.17
C VAL A 80 -9.03 -3.90 -2.48
N GLY A 81 -10.29 -3.55 -2.73
CA GLY A 81 -11.45 -4.16 -2.05
C GLY A 81 -12.00 -3.32 -0.90
N GLY A 82 -11.31 -2.22 -0.56
CA GLY A 82 -11.74 -1.24 0.41
C GLY A 82 -11.00 -1.36 1.75
N ILE A 83 -11.04 -0.29 2.53
CA ILE A 83 -10.39 -0.14 3.83
C ILE A 83 -11.40 0.34 4.86
N SER A 84 -11.29 -0.15 6.09
CA SER A 84 -12.19 0.21 7.18
C SER A 84 -11.61 1.30 8.10
N ALA A 85 -12.47 2.05 8.77
CA ALA A 85 -12.04 3.07 9.74
C ALA A 85 -11.20 2.50 10.91
N PRO A 86 -11.51 1.31 11.47
CA PRO A 86 -10.65 0.68 12.46
C PRO A 86 -9.24 0.39 11.94
N GLU A 87 -9.09 -0.08 10.70
CA GLU A 87 -7.76 -0.32 10.11
C GLU A 87 -6.95 0.96 9.95
N ILE A 88 -7.59 2.06 9.52
CA ILE A 88 -6.95 3.38 9.43
C ILE A 88 -6.46 3.84 10.81
N ARG A 89 -7.31 3.70 11.84
CA ARG A 89 -6.94 4.06 13.22
C ARG A 89 -5.75 3.25 13.72
N GLU A 90 -5.75 1.95 13.47
CA GLU A 90 -4.66 1.04 13.86
C GLU A 90 -3.34 1.41 13.17
N VAL A 91 -3.38 1.85 11.91
CA VAL A 91 -2.20 2.38 11.21
C VAL A 91 -1.74 3.70 11.80
N GLN A 92 -2.65 4.62 12.09
CA GLN A 92 -2.31 5.93 12.68
C GLN A 92 -1.58 5.74 14.01
N LEU A 93 -2.10 4.85 14.87
CA LEU A 93 -1.45 4.51 16.14
C LEU A 93 -0.03 3.96 15.93
N GLU A 94 0.19 3.10 14.93
CA GLU A 94 1.51 2.57 14.63
C GLU A 94 2.48 3.65 14.10
N CYS A 95 1.97 4.57 13.26
CA CYS A 95 2.75 5.70 12.77
C CYS A 95 3.14 6.67 13.90
N GLU A 96 2.24 6.91 14.85
CA GLU A 96 2.50 7.74 16.03
C GLU A 96 3.47 7.06 17.00
N GLU A 97 3.33 5.75 17.25
CA GLU A 97 4.22 4.97 18.11
C GLU A 97 5.67 4.98 17.60
N LEU A 98 5.84 5.00 16.28
CA LEU A 98 7.15 5.00 15.62
C LEU A 98 7.57 6.39 15.13
N ALA A 99 6.76 7.43 15.39
CA ALA A 99 7.08 8.80 15.03
C ALA A 99 8.36 9.24 15.76
N GLY A 100 9.34 9.75 15.01
CA GLY A 100 10.63 10.19 15.53
C GLY A 100 11.79 9.23 15.30
N ARG A 101 11.55 8.02 14.77
CA ARG A 101 12.61 7.08 14.38
C ARG A 101 13.28 7.38 13.03
N GLY A 102 12.93 8.49 12.37
CA GLY A 102 13.52 8.89 11.08
C GLY A 102 13.08 8.04 9.88
N GLY A 103 11.95 7.31 10.00
CA GLY A 103 11.40 6.46 8.94
C GLY A 103 10.57 7.21 7.88
N PRO A 104 10.14 6.51 6.82
CA PRO A 104 9.31 7.09 5.75
C PRO A 104 7.96 7.59 6.26
N ARG A 105 7.41 8.60 5.59
CA ARG A 105 6.02 9.02 5.77
C ARG A 105 5.09 8.03 5.08
N VAL A 106 4.20 7.40 5.83
CA VAL A 106 3.25 6.40 5.30
C VAL A 106 1.89 7.04 5.05
N TYR A 107 1.37 6.84 3.85
CA TYR A 107 0.03 7.23 3.43
C TYR A 107 -0.77 5.97 3.14
N VAL A 108 -1.99 5.88 3.68
CA VAL A 108 -2.84 4.72 3.51
C VAL A 108 -4.16 5.14 2.89
N GLY A 109 -4.56 4.42 1.86
CA GLY A 109 -5.85 4.59 1.21
C GLY A 109 -6.34 3.27 0.64
N GLY A 110 -7.49 3.31 -0.03
CA GLY A 110 -8.04 2.15 -0.70
C GLY A 110 -9.11 2.55 -1.71
N THR A 111 -9.71 1.55 -2.33
CA THR A 111 -10.75 1.75 -3.35
C THR A 111 -12.02 2.39 -2.80
N ALA A 112 -12.34 2.12 -1.54
CA ALA A 112 -13.51 2.65 -0.83
C ALA A 112 -13.27 2.60 0.69
N LEU A 113 -14.02 3.41 1.44
CA LEU A 113 -14.20 3.18 2.86
C LEU A 113 -15.33 2.18 3.04
N VAL A 114 -15.08 1.08 3.77
CA VAL A 114 -16.04 0.00 3.97
C VAL A 114 -16.28 -0.23 5.45
N GLY A 115 -17.56 -0.22 5.82
CA GLY A 115 -18.05 -0.71 7.10
C GLY A 115 -18.52 -2.16 7.02
N PRO A 116 -18.78 -2.81 8.17
CA PRO A 116 -19.27 -4.18 8.21
C PRO A 116 -20.57 -4.39 7.42
N LEU A 117 -21.48 -3.40 7.44
CA LEU A 117 -22.76 -3.47 6.73
C LEU A 117 -22.58 -3.42 5.21
N ASP A 118 -21.62 -2.63 4.71
CA ASP A 118 -21.32 -2.54 3.28
C ASP A 118 -20.83 -3.89 2.76
N ILE A 119 -19.99 -4.57 3.55
CA ILE A 119 -19.47 -5.91 3.22
C ILE A 119 -20.63 -6.92 3.16
N VAL A 120 -21.52 -6.92 4.16
CA VAL A 120 -22.68 -7.82 4.16
C VAL A 120 -23.58 -7.58 2.95
N GLN A 121 -23.86 -6.31 2.63
CA GLN A 121 -24.67 -5.96 1.46
C GLN A 121 -24.02 -6.41 0.15
N GLN A 122 -22.72 -6.22 -0.01
CA GLN A 122 -21.97 -6.67 -1.19
C GLN A 122 -22.00 -8.20 -1.33
N LEU A 123 -21.84 -8.93 -0.21
CA LEU A 123 -21.92 -10.39 -0.20
C LEU A 123 -23.32 -10.88 -0.55
N MET A 124 -24.36 -10.24 -0.02
CA MET A 124 -25.75 -10.58 -0.33
C MET A 124 -26.13 -10.27 -1.79
N ALA A 125 -25.56 -9.22 -2.37
CA ALA A 125 -25.80 -8.85 -3.77
C ALA A 125 -25.02 -9.74 -4.77
N ALA A 126 -24.02 -10.49 -4.30
CA ALA A 126 -23.20 -11.37 -5.12
C ALA A 126 -23.72 -12.82 -5.20
N VAL A 127 -24.81 -13.14 -4.50
CA VAL A 127 -25.51 -14.44 -4.50
C VAL A 127 -26.75 -14.35 -5.38
#